data_AF-A0A3M1EMW5-F1
#
_entry.id   AF-A0A3M1EMW5-F1
#
_cell.length_a   1.000
_cell.length_b   1.000
_cell.length_c   1.000
_cell.angle_alpha   90.00
_cell.angle_beta   90.00
_cell.angle_gamma   90.00
#
_symmetry.space_group_name_H-M   'P 1'
#
loop_
_entity.id
_entity.type
_entity.pdbx_description
1 polymer ?
#
loop_
_entity_poly.entity_id
_entity_poly.type
_entity_poly.pdbx_seq_one_letter_code
_entity_poly.pdbx_strand_id
1 'polypeptide(L)'
;PTPANWHVVDTGVDTYIYQWFPNFNFRSEPALLLRTPNLAFGLLKFDLSALPAAALVQNAQLRVYVLDDMFPAGVRLEAYLLQRDWDVSVANWNKAGDGQPWSVPGALGPEDRSDAPIAISLDVQPAGFVTLDLTGIVQQWLDDPLSNHGILLAFTSTADTDLQVASFENPVQNWRPRLEILLAGG
;
A
#
# COMPACT_ATOMS: atom_id res chain seq x y z
N PRO A 1 -14.22 -8.18 11.76
CA PRO A 1 -13.90 -7.34 12.94
C PRO A 1 -12.51 -7.70 13.45
N THR A 2 -11.66 -6.70 13.68
CA THR A 2 -10.32 -6.90 14.24
C THR A 2 -10.42 -7.43 15.68
N PRO A 3 -9.64 -8.43 16.09
CA PRO A 3 -9.66 -8.92 17.47
C PRO A 3 -9.24 -7.82 18.47
N ALA A 4 -9.78 -7.85 19.68
CA ALA A 4 -9.60 -6.77 20.66
C ALA A 4 -8.16 -6.59 21.18
N ASN A 5 -7.32 -7.62 21.06
CA ASN A 5 -5.92 -7.59 21.48
C ASN A 5 -4.95 -7.12 20.36
N TRP A 6 -5.49 -6.66 19.23
CA TRP A 6 -4.69 -6.14 18.12
C TRP A 6 -4.68 -4.62 18.15
N HIS A 7 -3.53 -4.04 17.85
CA HIS A 7 -3.38 -2.63 17.57
C HIS A 7 -3.85 -2.35 16.14
N VAL A 8 -4.69 -1.34 15.98
CA VAL A 8 -5.14 -0.85 14.66
C VAL A 8 -4.43 0.45 14.38
N VAL A 9 -3.66 0.49 13.29
CA VAL A 9 -3.09 1.71 12.73
C VAL A 9 -3.90 2.08 11.49
N ASP A 10 -4.68 3.15 11.58
CA ASP A 10 -5.50 3.70 10.50
C ASP A 10 -5.08 5.13 10.12
N THR A 11 -3.89 5.54 10.59
CA THR A 11 -3.24 6.80 10.25
C THR A 11 -2.07 6.56 9.31
N GLY A 12 -1.97 7.40 8.28
CA GLY A 12 -0.93 7.30 7.26
C GLY A 12 -1.14 8.32 6.16
N VAL A 13 -0.41 8.11 5.07
CA VAL A 13 -0.55 8.86 3.82
C VAL A 13 -0.60 7.90 2.65
N ASP A 14 -1.39 8.23 1.65
CA ASP A 14 -1.40 7.53 0.37
C ASP A 14 -1.58 8.48 -0.83
N THR A 15 -1.27 7.95 -1.99
CA THR A 15 -1.61 8.48 -3.32
C THR A 15 -1.48 7.32 -4.28
N TYR A 16 -1.95 7.45 -5.52
CA TYR A 16 -1.53 6.57 -6.59
C TYR A 16 -0.73 7.32 -7.65
N ILE A 17 0.02 6.58 -8.45
CA ILE A 17 0.79 7.08 -9.59
C ILE A 17 0.29 6.41 -10.84
N TYR A 18 0.15 7.16 -11.93
CA TYR A 18 -0.53 6.67 -13.13
C TYR A 18 0.15 7.13 -14.41
N GLN A 19 0.57 6.18 -15.26
CA GLN A 19 1.29 6.46 -16.50
C GLN A 19 0.53 7.37 -17.47
N TRP A 20 -0.80 7.26 -17.55
CA TRP A 20 -1.59 8.08 -18.48
C TRP A 20 -1.72 9.54 -18.02
N PHE A 21 -1.49 9.81 -16.74
CA PHE A 21 -1.45 11.15 -16.16
C PHE A 21 -0.14 11.35 -15.39
N PRO A 22 1.01 11.31 -16.08
CA PRO A 22 2.28 11.00 -15.44
C PRO A 22 2.83 12.13 -14.55
N ASN A 23 2.24 13.32 -14.64
CA ASN A 23 2.61 14.51 -13.87
C ASN A 23 1.54 14.92 -12.85
N PHE A 24 0.44 14.17 -12.73
CA PHE A 24 -0.63 14.43 -11.76
C PHE A 24 -0.34 13.74 -10.44
N ASN A 25 -0.63 14.42 -9.34
CA ASN A 25 -0.69 13.85 -7.99
C ASN A 25 -2.16 13.60 -7.65
N PHE A 26 -2.43 12.49 -6.97
CA PHE A 26 -3.78 12.01 -6.70
C PHE A 26 -4.06 11.83 -5.20
N ARG A 27 -3.29 12.49 -4.33
CA ARG A 27 -3.40 12.40 -2.87
C ARG A 27 -4.81 12.65 -2.33
N SER A 28 -5.60 13.49 -2.99
CA SER A 28 -6.95 13.85 -2.52
C SER A 28 -8.05 12.89 -2.99
N GLU A 29 -7.73 11.90 -3.81
CA GLU A 29 -8.71 10.99 -4.37
C GLU A 29 -9.20 9.99 -3.31
N PRO A 30 -10.52 9.69 -3.25
CA PRO A 30 -11.08 8.77 -2.26
C PRO A 30 -10.79 7.28 -2.56
N ALA A 31 -10.09 7.00 -3.66
CA ALA A 31 -9.70 5.68 -4.11
C ALA A 31 -8.30 5.70 -4.72
N LEU A 32 -7.57 4.60 -4.53
CA LEU A 32 -6.31 4.32 -5.21
C LEU A 32 -6.60 3.50 -6.47
N LEU A 33 -6.25 4.05 -7.63
CA LEU A 33 -6.32 3.32 -8.89
C LEU A 33 -5.10 2.42 -9.05
N LEU A 34 -5.33 1.13 -9.21
CA LEU A 34 -4.35 0.15 -9.64
C LEU A 34 -4.67 -0.25 -11.08
N ARG A 35 -3.65 -0.52 -11.92
CA ARG A 35 -3.90 -0.96 -13.30
C ARG A 35 -2.83 -1.87 -13.86
N THR A 36 -3.26 -2.95 -14.52
CA THR A 36 -2.40 -3.90 -15.23
C THR A 36 -2.37 -3.64 -16.74
N PRO A 37 -1.26 -3.95 -17.42
CA PRO A 37 0.04 -4.31 -16.87
C PRO A 37 0.86 -3.04 -16.49
N ASN A 38 1.20 -2.88 -15.21
CA ASN A 38 2.12 -1.85 -14.72
C ASN A 38 1.79 -0.41 -15.21
N LEU A 39 0.51 -0.01 -15.15
CA LEU A 39 0.06 1.30 -15.59
C LEU A 39 -0.26 2.23 -14.43
N ALA A 40 -0.78 1.72 -13.32
CA ALA A 40 -1.05 2.50 -12.12
C ALA A 40 -0.78 1.69 -10.85
N PHE A 41 -0.24 2.37 -9.83
CA PHE A 41 0.14 1.77 -8.56
C PHE A 41 -0.27 2.67 -7.39
N GLY A 42 -0.73 2.06 -6.29
CA GLY A 42 -0.93 2.76 -5.02
C GLY A 42 0.37 2.88 -4.27
N LEU A 43 0.61 4.01 -3.59
CA LEU A 43 1.69 4.21 -2.64
C LEU A 43 1.05 4.41 -1.27
N LEU A 44 1.41 3.59 -0.28
CA LEU A 44 0.82 3.66 1.06
C LEU A 44 1.91 3.65 2.12
N LYS A 45 1.84 4.55 3.08
CA LYS A 45 2.75 4.60 4.23
C LYS A 45 1.95 4.83 5.52
N PHE A 46 2.08 3.91 6.47
CA PHE A 46 1.42 3.99 7.78
C PHE A 46 2.32 4.69 8.81
N ASP A 47 1.70 5.45 9.71
CA ASP A 47 2.38 6.04 10.86
C ASP A 47 2.39 5.05 12.04
N LEU A 48 3.56 4.49 12.33
CA LEU A 48 3.75 3.51 13.41
C LEU A 48 4.21 4.14 14.72
N SER A 49 4.31 5.48 14.81
CA SER A 49 4.89 6.16 15.98
C SER A 49 4.12 5.95 17.28
N ALA A 50 2.86 5.53 17.20
CA ALA A 50 2.03 5.17 18.36
C ALA A 50 2.37 3.78 18.94
N LEU A 51 3.11 2.94 18.23
CA LEU A 51 3.53 1.62 18.69
C LEU A 51 4.85 1.73 19.49
N PRO A 52 5.07 0.87 20.49
CA PRO A 52 6.34 0.86 21.20
C PRO A 52 7.49 0.49 20.26
N ALA A 53 8.56 1.30 20.25
CA ALA A 53 9.76 1.02 19.49
C ALA A 53 10.37 -0.33 19.90
N ALA A 54 10.88 -1.10 18.92
CA ALA A 54 11.42 -2.45 19.11
C ALA A 54 10.46 -3.44 19.81
N ALA A 55 9.14 -3.20 19.76
CA ALA A 55 8.16 -4.21 20.16
C ALA A 55 8.27 -5.44 19.23
N LEU A 56 8.13 -6.62 19.81
CA LEU A 56 8.10 -7.86 19.03
C LEU A 56 6.73 -8.01 18.37
N VAL A 57 6.71 -8.07 17.04
CA VAL A 57 5.53 -8.28 16.22
C VAL A 57 5.30 -9.78 16.05
N GLN A 58 4.14 -10.26 16.49
CA GLN A 58 3.71 -11.64 16.24
C GLN A 58 2.97 -11.79 14.92
N ASN A 59 2.17 -10.79 14.57
CA ASN A 59 1.43 -10.75 13.31
C ASN A 59 1.21 -9.30 12.89
N ALA A 60 1.27 -9.01 11.59
CA ALA A 60 0.80 -7.75 11.04
C ALA A 60 0.11 -7.98 9.70
N GLN A 61 -1.10 -7.46 9.55
CA GLN A 61 -1.90 -7.57 8.34
C GLN A 61 -2.24 -6.19 7.81
N LEU A 62 -1.79 -5.89 6.59
CA LEU A 62 -2.40 -4.82 5.81
C LEU A 62 -3.78 -5.28 5.39
N ARG A 63 -4.78 -4.45 5.63
CA ARG A 63 -6.16 -4.66 5.21
C ARG A 63 -6.63 -3.48 4.37
N VAL A 64 -7.03 -3.77 3.14
CA VAL A 64 -7.55 -2.79 2.18
C VAL A 64 -8.93 -3.23 1.69
N TYR A 65 -9.76 -2.27 1.29
CA TYR A 65 -11.10 -2.55 0.77
C TYR A 65 -11.15 -2.32 -0.74
N VAL A 66 -11.58 -3.33 -1.49
CA VAL A 66 -11.81 -3.24 -2.94
C VAL A 66 -13.17 -2.62 -3.18
N LEU A 67 -13.20 -1.57 -3.99
CA LEU A 67 -14.40 -0.79 -4.29
C LEU A 67 -15.20 -1.37 -5.46
N ASP A 68 -14.51 -2.04 -6.40
CA ASP A 68 -15.15 -2.58 -7.59
C ASP A 68 -15.93 -3.87 -7.30
N ASP A 69 -17.03 -4.03 -8.03
CA ASP A 69 -17.92 -5.19 -7.97
C ASP A 69 -17.68 -6.19 -9.12
N MET A 70 -16.92 -5.79 -10.14
CA MET A 70 -16.64 -6.61 -11.32
C MET A 70 -15.23 -6.37 -11.85
N PHE A 71 -14.47 -7.45 -11.97
CA PHE A 71 -13.13 -7.51 -12.57
C PHE A 71 -12.84 -8.97 -12.99
N PRO A 72 -11.81 -9.23 -13.81
CA PRO A 72 -11.42 -10.59 -14.18
C PRO A 72 -11.15 -11.50 -12.98
N ALA A 73 -11.46 -12.80 -13.12
CA ALA A 73 -11.17 -13.77 -12.06
C ALA A 73 -9.65 -13.98 -11.87
N GLY A 74 -9.25 -14.37 -10.66
CA GLY A 74 -7.86 -14.69 -10.32
C GLY A 74 -6.98 -13.47 -10.06
N VAL A 75 -7.58 -12.29 -9.83
CA VAL A 75 -6.85 -11.09 -9.40
C VAL A 75 -6.27 -11.28 -8.01
N ARG A 76 -5.01 -10.91 -7.82
CA ARG A 76 -4.32 -10.90 -6.52
C ARG A 76 -3.60 -9.59 -6.32
N LEU A 77 -3.72 -8.99 -5.14
CA LEU A 77 -2.94 -7.82 -4.76
C LEU A 77 -1.51 -8.24 -4.43
N GLU A 78 -0.58 -7.37 -4.78
CA GLU A 78 0.85 -7.51 -4.51
C GLU A 78 1.36 -6.25 -3.81
N ALA A 79 2.10 -6.43 -2.73
CA ALA A 79 2.81 -5.34 -2.07
C ALA A 79 4.31 -5.46 -2.35
N TYR A 80 4.91 -4.37 -2.76
CA TYR A 80 6.36 -4.21 -2.93
C TYR A 80 6.88 -3.23 -1.89
N LEU A 81 8.05 -3.51 -1.31
CA LEU A 81 8.66 -2.60 -0.35
C LEU A 81 9.25 -1.41 -1.09
N LEU A 82 8.88 -0.18 -0.71
CA LEU A 82 9.57 1.01 -1.21
C LEU A 82 10.93 1.14 -0.52
N GLN A 83 11.97 1.42 -1.31
CA GLN A 83 13.35 1.49 -0.84
C GLN A 83 13.85 2.92 -0.61
N ARG A 84 12.99 3.91 -0.92
CA ARG A 84 13.25 5.33 -0.73
C ARG A 84 11.97 6.05 -0.33
N ASP A 85 12.16 7.18 0.34
CA ASP A 85 11.04 8.04 0.71
C ASP A 85 10.44 8.76 -0.52
N TRP A 86 9.19 9.18 -0.35
CA TRP A 86 8.39 9.89 -1.34
C TRP A 86 7.53 10.94 -0.65
N ASP A 87 7.24 12.02 -1.37
CA ASP A 87 6.44 13.13 -0.86
C ASP A 87 5.01 13.01 -1.41
N VAL A 88 4.08 12.62 -0.53
CA VAL A 88 2.66 12.47 -0.86
C VAL A 88 2.05 13.69 -1.54
N SER A 89 2.55 14.90 -1.28
CA SER A 89 2.00 16.13 -1.84
C SER A 89 2.34 16.37 -3.32
N VAL A 90 3.37 15.69 -3.85
CA VAL A 90 3.87 15.92 -5.21
C VAL A 90 4.23 14.65 -5.98
N ALA A 91 4.27 13.48 -5.32
CA ALA A 91 4.57 12.20 -5.95
C ALA A 91 3.61 11.94 -7.12
N ASN A 92 4.16 11.49 -8.24
CA ASN A 92 3.44 11.13 -9.45
C ASN A 92 4.20 10.02 -10.20
N TRP A 93 3.77 9.67 -11.41
CA TRP A 93 4.43 8.62 -12.20
C TRP A 93 5.91 8.90 -12.48
N ASN A 94 6.28 10.16 -12.69
CA ASN A 94 7.64 10.53 -13.06
C ASN A 94 8.54 10.81 -11.86
N LYS A 95 7.99 11.32 -10.75
CA LYS A 95 8.78 11.78 -9.59
C LYS A 95 8.26 11.26 -8.25
N ALA A 96 9.19 10.88 -7.38
CA ALA A 96 8.94 10.54 -5.98
C ALA A 96 8.70 11.77 -5.11
N GLY A 97 9.33 12.89 -5.47
CA GLY A 97 9.30 14.16 -4.74
C GLY A 97 9.63 15.33 -5.68
N ASP A 98 9.66 16.56 -5.15
CA ASP A 98 9.94 17.71 -6.00
C ASP A 98 11.40 17.73 -6.50
N GLY A 99 11.57 17.79 -7.82
CA GLY A 99 12.88 17.63 -8.47
C GLY A 99 13.54 16.25 -8.26
N GLN A 100 12.83 15.26 -7.70
CA GLN A 100 13.34 13.92 -7.41
C GLN A 100 12.64 12.87 -8.28
N PRO A 101 13.15 12.59 -9.50
CA PRO A 101 12.57 11.54 -10.35
C PRO A 101 12.70 10.16 -9.69
N TRP A 102 11.78 9.27 -9.99
CA TRP A 102 12.01 7.83 -9.77
C TRP A 102 13.18 7.36 -10.63
N SER A 103 13.93 6.35 -10.19
CA SER A 103 15.01 5.78 -11.01
C SER A 103 14.48 5.19 -12.32
N VAL A 104 13.28 4.61 -12.29
CA VAL A 104 12.46 4.29 -13.47
C VAL A 104 11.03 4.80 -13.22
N PRO A 105 10.39 5.51 -14.17
CA PRO A 105 9.02 5.99 -14.01
C PRO A 105 8.07 4.87 -13.55
N GLY A 106 7.17 5.21 -12.63
CA GLY A 106 6.30 4.25 -11.96
C GLY A 106 6.93 3.57 -10.74
N ALA A 107 8.02 4.13 -10.19
CA ALA A 107 8.81 3.51 -9.12
C ALA A 107 9.23 2.07 -9.46
N LEU A 108 9.61 1.82 -10.72
CA LEU A 108 9.89 0.48 -11.24
C LEU A 108 11.37 0.08 -11.15
N GLY A 109 12.25 0.97 -10.71
CA GLY A 109 13.67 0.70 -10.66
C GLY A 109 14.11 0.14 -9.30
N PRO A 110 15.30 -0.49 -9.26
CA PRO A 110 15.82 -1.18 -8.07
C PRO A 110 16.21 -0.24 -6.91
N GLU A 111 16.28 1.08 -7.16
CA GLU A 111 16.46 2.09 -6.11
C GLU A 111 15.12 2.57 -5.53
N ASP A 112 14.00 2.26 -6.19
CA ASP A 112 12.68 2.74 -5.82
C ASP A 112 11.89 1.70 -5.02
N ARG A 113 11.94 0.43 -5.44
CA ARG A 113 11.22 -0.68 -4.78
C ARG A 113 11.91 -2.04 -4.92
N SER A 114 11.50 -2.98 -4.08
CA SER A 114 11.91 -4.38 -4.16
C SER A 114 11.55 -5.02 -5.51
N ASP A 115 12.43 -5.89 -6.01
CA ASP A 115 12.24 -6.60 -7.30
C ASP A 115 11.05 -7.57 -7.26
N ALA A 116 10.89 -8.28 -6.14
CA ALA A 116 9.78 -9.20 -5.88
C ALA A 116 8.79 -8.61 -4.86
N PRO A 117 7.52 -9.03 -4.88
CA PRO A 117 6.55 -8.63 -3.87
C PRO A 117 6.94 -9.22 -2.51
N ILE A 118 6.81 -8.40 -1.47
CA ILE A 118 6.99 -8.81 -0.07
C ILE A 118 5.77 -9.54 0.48
N ALA A 119 4.60 -9.36 -0.15
CA ALA A 119 3.38 -10.06 0.17
C ALA A 119 2.47 -10.14 -1.06
N ILE A 120 1.72 -11.24 -1.15
CA ILE A 120 0.71 -11.48 -2.18
C ILE A 120 -0.57 -11.93 -1.48
N SER A 121 -1.71 -11.36 -1.85
CA SER A 121 -3.00 -11.74 -1.28
C SER A 121 -3.49 -13.08 -1.83
N LEU A 122 -4.52 -13.64 -1.17
CA LEU A 122 -5.42 -14.60 -1.84
C LEU A 122 -6.20 -13.92 -2.98
N ASP A 123 -6.96 -14.70 -3.73
CA ASP A 123 -7.81 -14.20 -4.81
C ASP A 123 -8.80 -13.16 -4.27
N VAL A 124 -8.77 -11.97 -4.88
CA VAL A 124 -9.58 -10.82 -4.50
C VAL A 124 -11.06 -11.12 -4.71
N GLN A 125 -11.86 -10.77 -3.71
CA GLN A 125 -13.32 -10.84 -3.78
C GLN A 125 -13.91 -9.46 -4.12
N PRO A 126 -14.97 -9.38 -4.94
CA PRO A 126 -15.63 -8.11 -5.24
C PRO A 126 -16.18 -7.42 -4.00
N ALA A 127 -16.13 -6.08 -3.97
CA ALA A 127 -16.65 -5.25 -2.87
C ALA A 127 -16.25 -5.75 -1.46
N GLY A 128 -14.98 -6.16 -1.30
CA GLY A 128 -14.52 -6.94 -0.16
C GLY A 128 -13.20 -6.45 0.43
N PHE A 129 -12.94 -6.87 1.68
CA PHE A 129 -11.64 -6.68 2.28
C PHE A 129 -10.65 -7.72 1.78
N VAL A 130 -9.44 -7.26 1.48
CA VAL A 130 -8.28 -8.07 1.11
C VAL A 130 -7.19 -7.83 2.14
N THR A 131 -6.49 -8.90 2.52
CA THR A 131 -5.41 -8.85 3.50
C THR A 131 -4.08 -9.29 2.90
N LEU A 132 -2.99 -8.62 3.29
CA LEU A 132 -1.62 -9.00 2.98
C LEU A 132 -0.82 -9.11 4.30
N ASP A 133 -0.06 -10.19 4.45
CA ASP A 133 0.80 -10.40 5.62
C ASP A 133 2.08 -9.56 5.49
N LEU A 134 2.23 -8.58 6.38
CA LEU A 134 3.39 -7.70 6.46
C LEU A 134 4.20 -7.92 7.75
N THR A 135 4.01 -9.04 8.45
CA THR A 135 4.59 -9.31 9.78
C THR A 135 6.09 -8.99 9.85
N GLY A 136 6.89 -9.54 8.94
CA GLY A 136 8.34 -9.31 8.92
C GLY A 136 8.75 -7.87 8.59
N ILE A 137 7.98 -7.20 7.74
CA ILE A 137 8.26 -5.82 7.31
C ILE A 137 7.89 -4.82 8.41
N VAL A 138 6.77 -5.05 9.09
CA VAL A 138 6.40 -4.22 10.25
C VAL A 138 7.40 -4.38 11.39
N GLN A 139 7.92 -5.60 11.64
CA GLN A 139 9.01 -5.79 12.60
C GLN A 139 10.23 -4.93 12.20
N GLN A 140 10.65 -4.99 10.94
CA GLN A 140 11.77 -4.19 10.44
C GLN A 140 11.56 -2.68 10.67
N TRP A 141 10.35 -2.18 10.41
CA TRP A 141 10.02 -0.76 10.63
C TRP A 141 9.97 -0.36 12.11
N LEU A 142 9.62 -1.27 13.03
CA LEU A 142 9.67 -0.98 14.47
C LEU A 142 11.10 -1.04 15.03
N ASP A 143 11.97 -1.86 14.43
CA ASP A 143 13.38 -1.96 14.78
C ASP A 143 14.19 -0.78 14.22
N ASP A 144 13.87 -0.33 13.01
CA ASP A 144 14.45 0.85 12.36
C ASP A 144 13.34 1.72 11.73
N PRO A 145 12.79 2.71 12.47
CA PRO A 145 11.73 3.58 11.97
C PRO A 145 12.09 4.38 10.71
N LEU A 146 13.38 4.62 10.44
CA LEU A 146 13.82 5.34 9.24
C LEU A 146 13.70 4.47 7.97
N SER A 147 13.64 3.15 8.11
CA SER A 147 13.44 2.22 7.00
C SER A 147 11.98 2.15 6.51
N ASN A 148 11.04 2.78 7.23
CA ASN A 148 9.65 2.84 6.80
C ASN A 148 9.46 3.88 5.69
N HIS A 149 9.52 3.41 4.45
CA HIS A 149 9.14 4.17 3.26
C HIS A 149 7.76 3.79 2.71
N GLY A 150 7.06 2.88 3.39
CA GLY A 150 5.79 2.33 2.95
C GLY A 150 5.93 1.27 1.87
N ILE A 151 4.84 1.06 1.14
CA ILE A 151 4.73 0.05 0.10
C ILE A 151 4.19 0.63 -1.20
N LEU A 152 4.53 -0.03 -2.30
CA LEU A 152 3.82 0.09 -3.55
C LEU A 152 2.81 -1.07 -3.64
N LEU A 153 1.55 -0.75 -3.82
CA LEU A 153 0.45 -1.70 -4.03
C LEU A 153 0.17 -1.82 -5.52
N ALA A 154 0.14 -3.06 -6.00
CA ALA A 154 -0.19 -3.44 -7.36
C ALA A 154 -1.13 -4.65 -7.35
N PHE A 155 -1.48 -5.17 -8.52
CA PHE A 155 -2.15 -6.46 -8.63
C PHE A 155 -1.73 -7.19 -9.90
N THR A 156 -1.94 -8.51 -9.90
CA THR A 156 -1.79 -9.35 -11.09
C THR A 156 -3.14 -9.71 -11.68
N SER A 157 -3.20 -9.76 -13.02
CA SER A 157 -4.37 -10.16 -13.79
C SER A 157 -3.91 -10.76 -15.11
N THR A 158 -4.72 -11.67 -15.66
CA THR A 158 -4.52 -12.23 -17.01
C THR A 158 -5.02 -11.30 -18.12
N ALA A 159 -5.68 -10.20 -17.77
CA ALA A 159 -6.20 -9.18 -18.68
C ALA A 159 -5.69 -7.77 -18.32
N ASP A 160 -5.71 -6.86 -19.30
CA ASP A 160 -5.59 -5.42 -19.07
C ASP A 160 -6.89 -4.94 -18.42
N THR A 161 -6.78 -4.51 -17.17
CA THR A 161 -7.91 -4.05 -16.36
C THR A 161 -7.38 -3.11 -15.29
N ASP A 162 -8.28 -2.34 -14.71
CA ASP A 162 -8.06 -1.58 -13.49
C ASP A 162 -8.77 -2.23 -12.30
N LEU A 163 -8.36 -1.79 -11.10
CA LEU A 163 -8.97 -2.12 -9.83
C LEU A 163 -8.84 -0.90 -8.91
N GLN A 164 -9.92 -0.54 -8.22
CA GLN A 164 -9.93 0.52 -7.23
C GLN A 164 -9.98 -0.05 -5.82
N VAL A 165 -9.10 0.45 -4.95
CA VAL A 165 -9.16 0.21 -3.51
C VAL A 165 -9.37 1.53 -2.77
N ALA A 166 -10.00 1.49 -1.61
CA ALA A 166 -10.21 2.68 -0.79
C ALA A 166 -8.88 3.31 -0.36
N SER A 167 -8.80 4.64 -0.42
CA SER A 167 -7.69 5.44 0.14
C SER A 167 -7.97 5.88 1.58
N PHE A 168 -7.01 6.55 2.23
CA PHE A 168 -7.21 7.24 3.51
C PHE A 168 -8.21 8.39 3.43
N GLU A 169 -8.43 8.98 2.26
CA GLU A 169 -9.40 10.04 1.99
C GLU A 169 -10.82 9.49 1.77
N ASN A 170 -10.99 8.17 1.71
CA ASN A 170 -12.30 7.57 1.47
C ASN A 170 -13.35 8.06 2.49
N PRO A 171 -14.56 8.46 2.05
CA PRO A 171 -15.60 8.98 2.96
C PRO A 171 -16.14 7.90 3.91
N VAL A 172 -16.05 6.62 3.54
CA VAL A 172 -16.42 5.51 4.42
C VAL A 172 -15.20 5.10 5.25
N GLN A 173 -15.11 5.64 6.47
CA GLN A 173 -13.96 5.45 7.36
C GLN A 173 -13.59 3.98 7.62
N ASN A 174 -14.58 3.11 7.57
CA ASN A 174 -14.44 1.67 7.80
C ASN A 174 -13.75 0.95 6.63
N TRP A 175 -13.75 1.55 5.43
CA TRP A 175 -13.13 1.01 4.22
C TRP A 175 -11.69 1.47 4.04
N ARG A 176 -11.27 2.54 4.72
CA ARG A 176 -9.91 3.07 4.65
C ARG A 176 -8.87 1.99 4.97
N PRO A 177 -7.67 2.05 4.38
CA PRO A 177 -6.59 1.12 4.67
C PRO A 177 -6.26 1.07 6.16
N ARG A 178 -5.96 -0.13 6.66
CA ARG A 178 -5.54 -0.36 8.04
C ARG A 178 -4.37 -1.32 8.10
N LEU A 179 -3.51 -1.12 9.08
CA LEU A 179 -2.52 -2.10 9.49
C LEU A 179 -2.94 -2.63 10.86
N GLU A 180 -3.31 -3.91 10.90
CA GLU A 180 -3.76 -4.59 12.11
C GLU A 180 -2.58 -5.40 12.65
N ILE A 181 -2.12 -5.13 13.87
CA ILE A 181 -0.85 -5.64 14.43
C ILE A 181 -1.08 -6.31 15.77
N LEU A 182 -0.61 -7.55 15.91
CA LEU A 182 -0.50 -8.26 17.17
C LEU A 182 0.94 -8.21 17.67
N LEU A 183 1.16 -7.62 18.85
CA LEU A 183 2.46 -7.58 19.52
C LEU A 183 2.58 -8.72 20.53
N ALA A 184 3.81 -9.14 20.82
CA ALA A 184 4.05 -10.18 21.81
C ALA A 184 3.74 -9.68 23.23
N GLY A 185 2.96 -10.47 23.98
CA GLY A 185 2.56 -10.15 25.35
C GLY A 185 1.26 -9.33 25.45
N GLY A 186 0.51 -9.17 24.34
CA GLY A 186 -0.84 -8.60 24.27
C GLY A 186 -1.94 -9.63 24.11
#